data_AF-A0A2M9Z6N8-F1
#
_entry.id   AF-A0A2M9Z6N8-F1
#
_cell.length_a   1.000
_cell.length_b   1.000
_cell.length_c   1.000
_cell.angle_alpha   90.00
_cell.angle_beta   90.00
_cell.angle_gamma   90.00
#
_symmetry.space_group_name_H-M   'P 1'
#
loop_
_entity.id
_entity.type
_entity.pdbx_description
1 polymer ?
#
loop_
_entity_poly.entity_id
_entity_poly.type
_entity_poly.pdbx_seq_one_letter_code
_entity_poly.pdbx_strand_id
1 'polypeptide(L)'
;MTRKSKIKSRSVTDGQAIGIISEEEKKAFYRQLKVARIEANLTQAQVAKILKKSRSQVSKIESGKCRLYMDEFLKFMKIYKKSPFFFYSVFTTNEVIK
;
A
#
# COMPACT_ATOMS: atom_id res chain seq x y z
N MET A 1 -16.44 50.07 1.73
CA MET A 1 -16.20 49.10 0.65
C MET A 1 -15.65 47.82 1.26
N THR A 2 -16.46 46.78 1.42
CA THR A 2 -16.00 45.48 1.92
C THR A 2 -16.66 44.38 1.09
N ARG A 3 -15.91 43.86 0.11
CA ARG A 3 -16.35 42.72 -0.72
C ARG A 3 -16.32 41.45 0.13
N LYS A 4 -17.48 40.97 0.55
CA LYS A 4 -17.63 39.57 1.02
C LYS A 4 -17.39 38.67 -0.18
N SER A 5 -16.23 38.01 -0.25
CA SER A 5 -15.96 36.94 -1.19
C SER A 5 -16.82 35.73 -0.80
N LYS A 6 -17.83 35.44 -1.62
CA LYS A 6 -18.63 34.21 -1.52
C LYS A 6 -17.72 33.06 -1.92
N ILE A 7 -17.07 32.43 -0.94
CA ILE A 7 -16.36 31.17 -1.15
C ILE A 7 -17.44 30.17 -1.57
N LYS A 8 -17.47 29.87 -2.86
CA LYS A 8 -18.30 28.81 -3.43
C LYS A 8 -17.75 27.51 -2.89
N SER A 9 -18.28 27.05 -1.76
CA SER A 9 -18.09 25.70 -1.27
C SER A 9 -18.56 24.77 -2.39
N ARG A 10 -17.61 24.20 -3.14
CA ARG A 10 -17.90 23.07 -4.00
C ARG A 10 -18.34 21.96 -3.07
N SER A 11 -19.64 21.70 -3.07
CA SER A 11 -20.23 20.53 -2.45
C SER A 11 -19.49 19.32 -3.00
N VAL A 12 -18.80 18.59 -2.13
CA VAL A 12 -18.31 17.25 -2.46
C VAL A 12 -19.55 16.34 -2.46
N THR A 13 -20.37 16.52 -3.50
CA THR A 13 -21.51 15.69 -3.83
C THR A 13 -21.16 15.00 -5.13
N ASP A 14 -20.23 14.07 -5.05
CA ASP A 14 -20.22 12.90 -5.91
C ASP A 14 -19.94 11.75 -4.97
N GLY A 15 -21.00 10.99 -4.67
CA GLY A 15 -20.87 9.67 -4.09
C GLY A 15 -20.12 8.79 -5.09
N GLN A 16 -18.80 8.93 -5.15
CA GLN A 16 -17.94 7.93 -5.75
C GLN A 16 -18.16 6.68 -4.91
N ALA A 17 -18.89 5.72 -5.47
CA ALA A 17 -18.92 4.36 -4.94
C ALA A 17 -17.47 4.00 -4.61
N ILE A 18 -17.15 3.76 -3.33
CA ILE A 18 -15.82 3.35 -2.90
C ILE A 18 -15.52 2.09 -3.72
N GLY A 19 -14.69 2.24 -4.76
CA GLY A 19 -14.44 1.18 -5.74
C GLY A 19 -13.98 -0.06 -5.00
N ILE A 20 -14.67 -1.18 -5.24
CA ILE A 20 -14.22 -2.47 -4.72
C ILE A 20 -12.85 -2.73 -5.33
N ILE A 21 -11.82 -2.86 -4.49
CA ILE A 21 -10.46 -3.22 -4.94
C ILE A 21 -10.54 -4.57 -5.65
N SER A 22 -10.10 -4.62 -6.90
CA SER A 22 -10.05 -5.86 -7.68
C SER A 22 -9.02 -6.84 -7.12
N GLU A 23 -9.19 -8.14 -7.41
CA GLU A 23 -8.21 -9.15 -7.02
C GLU A 23 -6.87 -8.94 -7.73
N GLU A 24 -6.87 -8.35 -8.93
CA GLU A 24 -5.67 -7.95 -9.68
C GLU A 24 -4.89 -6.85 -8.94
N GLU A 25 -5.54 -5.78 -8.52
CA GLU A 25 -4.91 -4.68 -7.77
C GLU A 25 -4.38 -5.17 -6.42
N LYS A 26 -5.15 -6.00 -5.72
CA LYS A 26 -4.73 -6.63 -4.47
C LYS A 26 -3.51 -7.52 -4.68
N LYS A 27 -3.49 -8.33 -5.74
CA LYS A 27 -2.32 -9.14 -6.11
C LYS A 27 -1.12 -8.27 -6.47
N ALA A 28 -1.32 -7.15 -7.14
CA ALA A 28 -0.27 -6.18 -7.45
C ALA A 28 0.32 -5.57 -6.17
N PHE A 29 -0.50 -5.20 -5.20
CA PHE A 29 -0.04 -4.71 -3.89
C PHE A 29 0.86 -5.73 -3.17
N TYR A 30 0.44 -7.01 -3.10
CA TYR A 30 1.27 -8.04 -2.48
C TYR A 30 2.57 -8.30 -3.25
N ARG A 31 2.57 -8.18 -4.59
CA ARG A 31 3.79 -8.22 -5.38
C ARG A 31 4.75 -7.07 -5.03
N GLN A 32 4.25 -5.87 -4.71
CA GLN A 32 5.11 -4.77 -4.27
C GLN A 32 5.89 -5.09 -2.99
N LEU A 33 5.35 -5.89 -2.07
CA LEU A 33 6.11 -6.38 -0.90
C LEU A 33 7.29 -7.25 -1.33
N LYS A 34 7.11 -8.11 -2.33
CA LYS A 34 8.18 -8.94 -2.88
C LYS A 34 9.24 -8.09 -3.59
N VAL A 35 8.81 -7.11 -4.39
CA VAL A 35 9.73 -6.18 -5.09
C VAL A 35 10.56 -5.41 -4.07
N ALA A 36 9.91 -4.78 -3.09
CA ALA A 36 10.58 -4.04 -2.02
C ALA A 36 11.59 -4.90 -1.25
N ARG A 37 11.27 -6.18 -1.00
CA ARG A 37 12.20 -7.12 -0.36
C ARG A 37 13.45 -7.36 -1.20
N ILE A 38 13.28 -7.60 -2.51
CA ILE A 38 14.38 -7.88 -3.44
C ILE A 38 15.27 -6.64 -3.55
N GLU A 39 14.69 -5.45 -3.69
CA GLU A 39 15.44 -4.19 -3.73
C GLU A 39 16.20 -3.90 -2.43
N ALA A 40 15.67 -4.35 -1.29
CA ALA A 40 16.36 -4.30 -0.01
C ALA A 40 17.46 -5.39 0.14
N ASN A 41 17.68 -6.23 -0.87
CA ASN A 41 18.61 -7.37 -0.87
C ASN A 41 18.37 -8.36 0.28
N LEU A 42 17.11 -8.60 0.62
CA LEU A 42 16.72 -9.51 1.71
C LEU A 42 16.11 -10.80 1.16
N THR A 43 16.44 -11.92 1.79
CA THR A 43 15.73 -13.19 1.62
C THR A 43 14.46 -13.22 2.46
N GLN A 44 13.48 -14.04 2.08
CA GLN A 44 12.28 -14.24 2.89
C GLN A 44 12.62 -14.77 4.30
N ALA A 45 13.69 -15.56 4.45
CA ALA A 45 14.14 -16.07 5.75
C ALA A 45 14.69 -14.97 6.66
N GLN A 46 15.47 -14.02 6.12
CA GLN A 46 15.97 -12.87 6.88
C GLN A 46 14.82 -11.98 7.37
N VAL A 47 13.85 -11.69 6.49
CA VAL A 47 12.65 -10.92 6.87
C VAL A 47 11.85 -11.65 7.94
N ALA A 48 11.66 -12.96 7.78
CA ALA A 48 10.96 -13.78 8.77
C ALA A 48 11.62 -13.74 10.15
N LYS A 49 12.96 -13.79 10.21
CA LYS A 49 13.73 -13.65 11.45
C LYS A 49 13.48 -12.29 12.12
N ILE A 50 13.49 -11.20 11.35
CA ILE A 50 13.23 -9.84 11.87
C ILE A 50 11.79 -9.72 12.40
N LEU A 51 10.81 -10.29 11.68
CA LEU A 51 9.40 -10.24 12.05
C LEU A 51 8.98 -11.27 13.11
N LYS A 52 9.90 -12.12 13.58
CA LYS A 52 9.61 -13.28 14.44
C LYS A 52 8.50 -14.18 13.87
N LYS A 53 8.59 -14.46 12.57
CA LYS A 53 7.65 -15.29 11.79
C LYS A 53 8.38 -16.45 11.10
N SER A 54 7.64 -17.38 10.51
CA SER A 54 8.23 -18.38 9.63
C SER A 54 8.47 -17.83 8.22
N ARG A 55 9.47 -18.38 7.50
CA ARG A 55 9.71 -18.06 6.08
C ARG A 55 8.48 -18.34 5.22
N SER A 56 7.74 -19.41 5.54
CA SER A 56 6.49 -19.78 4.86
C SER A 56 5.40 -18.71 5.03
N GLN A 57 5.26 -18.13 6.22
CA GLN A 57 4.33 -17.03 6.46
C GLN A 57 4.68 -15.81 5.61
N VAL A 58 5.95 -15.40 5.55
CA VAL A 58 6.39 -14.28 4.69
C VAL A 58 6.08 -14.56 3.22
N SER A 59 6.30 -15.79 2.74
CA SER A 59 5.96 -16.19 1.38
C SER A 59 4.45 -16.14 1.09
N LYS A 60 3.62 -16.59 2.05
CA LYS A 60 2.15 -16.51 1.92
C LYS A 60 1.65 -15.07 1.91
N ILE A 61 2.27 -14.19 2.69
CA ILE A 61 1.99 -12.74 2.67
C ILE A 61 2.36 -12.18 1.29
N GLU A 62 3.58 -12.37 0.79
CA GLU A 62 4.01 -11.84 -0.52
C GLU A 62 3.20 -12.36 -1.71
N SER A 63 2.50 -13.48 -1.55
CA SER A 63 1.61 -14.05 -2.58
C SER A 63 0.14 -13.70 -2.38
N GLY A 64 -0.21 -12.93 -1.34
CA GLY A 64 -1.59 -12.59 -1.00
C GLY A 64 -2.42 -13.74 -0.44
N LYS A 65 -1.81 -14.89 -0.17
CA LYS A 65 -2.45 -16.08 0.42
C LYS A 65 -2.61 -15.98 1.94
N CYS A 66 -2.01 -14.98 2.56
CA CYS A 66 -2.15 -14.68 3.98
C CYS A 66 -2.49 -13.19 4.12
N ARG A 67 -3.48 -12.89 4.96
CA ARG A 67 -3.90 -11.53 5.27
C ARG A 67 -2.75 -10.79 5.94
N LEU A 68 -2.49 -9.59 5.46
CA LEU A 68 -1.54 -8.66 6.06
C LEU A 68 -2.27 -7.68 6.96
N TYR A 69 -1.89 -7.63 8.24
CA TYR A 69 -2.41 -6.64 9.18
C TYR A 69 -1.62 -5.33 9.09
N MET A 70 -2.24 -4.24 9.55
CA MET A 70 -1.65 -2.90 9.46
C MET A 70 -0.31 -2.81 10.20
N ASP A 71 -0.19 -3.39 11.40
CA ASP A 71 1.04 -3.37 12.19
C ASP A 71 2.19 -4.16 11.51
N GLU A 72 1.86 -5.25 10.84
CA GLU A 72 2.80 -6.02 10.02
C GLU A 72 3.27 -5.21 8.82
N PHE A 73 2.34 -4.55 8.13
CA PHE A 73 2.66 -3.68 7.00
C PHE A 73 3.61 -2.55 7.42
N LEU A 74 3.38 -1.89 8.56
CA LEU A 74 4.30 -0.88 9.09
C LEU A 74 5.71 -1.43 9.34
N LYS A 75 5.84 -2.68 9.79
CA LYS A 75 7.14 -3.34 9.96
C LYS A 75 7.80 -3.60 8.61
N PHE A 76 7.06 -4.09 7.61
CA PHE A 76 7.59 -4.27 6.24
C PHE A 76 8.11 -2.97 5.64
N MET A 77 7.39 -1.86 5.78
CA MET A 77 7.84 -0.54 5.30
C MET A 77 9.20 -0.14 5.91
N LYS A 78 9.35 -0.35 7.23
CA LYS A 78 10.59 -0.04 7.95
C LYS A 78 11.75 -0.95 7.52
N ILE A 79 11.50 -2.25 7.37
CA ILE A 79 12.51 -3.24 6.96
C ILE A 79 13.02 -2.93 5.54
N TYR A 80 12.10 -2.60 4.63
CA TYR A 80 12.43 -2.36 3.22
C TYR A 80 12.81 -0.91 2.91
N LYS A 81 12.70 0.00 3.90
CA LYS A 81 12.94 1.44 3.74
C LYS A 81 12.12 2.04 2.58
N LYS A 82 10.86 1.64 2.48
CA LYS A 82 9.92 2.12 1.45
C LYS A 82 8.79 2.93 2.06
N SER A 83 8.42 3.99 1.36
CA SER A 83 7.25 4.82 1.68
C SER A 83 5.96 4.04 1.40
N PRO A 84 4.85 4.28 2.14
CA PRO A 84 3.54 3.69 1.83
C PRO A 84 3.14 3.92 0.37
N PHE A 85 3.47 5.09 -0.21
CA PHE A 85 3.17 5.41 -1.61
C PHE A 85 3.71 4.37 -2.59
N PHE A 86 4.87 3.75 -2.32
CA PHE A 86 5.43 2.69 -3.17
C PHE A 86 4.52 1.46 -3.25
N PHE A 87 3.83 1.12 -2.16
CA PHE A 87 2.94 -0.04 -2.11
C PHE A 87 1.56 0.31 -2.66
N TYR A 88 1.05 1.50 -2.34
CA TYR A 88 -0.28 1.95 -2.78
C TYR A 88 -0.30 2.52 -4.20
N SER A 89 0.86 2.72 -4.85
CA SER A 89 0.93 3.24 -6.22
C SER A 89 0.17 2.38 -7.23
N VAL A 90 -0.07 1.11 -6.91
CA VAL A 90 -0.86 0.18 -7.74
C VAL A 90 -2.34 0.53 -7.79
N PHE A 91 -2.84 1.31 -6.81
CA PHE A 91 -4.23 1.77 -6.74
C PHE A 91 -4.38 3.22 -7.19
N THR A 92 -3.28 3.95 -7.37
CA THR A 92 -3.31 5.33 -7.85
C THR A 92 -3.19 5.32 -9.37
N THR A 93 -4.30 5.55 -10.07
CA THR A 93 -4.28 5.90 -11.49
C THR A 93 -3.56 7.25 -11.69
N ASN A 94 -3.00 7.47 -12.90
CA ASN A 94 -2.22 8.65 -13.33
C ASN A 94 -2.89 10.03 -13.13
N GLU A 95 -4.07 10.12 -12.52
CA GLU A 95 -4.82 11.37 -12.34
C GLU A 95 -4.35 12.22 -11.16
N VAL A 96 -3.64 11.63 -10.19
CA VAL A 96 -3.15 12.35 -8.99
C VAL A 96 -1.72 12.90 -9.18
N ILE A 97 -1.09 12.63 -10.33
CA ILE A 97 0.23 13.16 -10.71
C ILE A 97 0.04 14.04 -11.96
N LYS A 98 -0.64 15.17 -11.78
CA LYS A 98 -0.63 16.31 -12.73
C LYS A 98 -0.48 17.60 -11.96
#